data_AF-A0A1Z5JTF2-F1
#
_entry.id   AF-A0A1Z5JTF2-F1
#
_cell.length_a   1.000
_cell.length_b   1.000
_cell.length_c   1.000
_cell.angle_alpha   90.00
_cell.angle_beta   90.00
_cell.angle_gamma   90.00
#
_symmetry.space_group_name_H-M   'P 1'
#
loop_
_entity.id
_entity.type
_entity.pdbx_description
1 polymer ?
#
loop_
_entity_poly.entity_id
_entity_poly.type
_entity_poly.pdbx_seq_one_letter_code
_entity_poly.pdbx_strand_id
1 'polypeptide(L)'
;MKLLIPFLSLCGTALAGVSRPEVSVLLNAGGAEPSIDIIQPSVYWGASDTIGDFDVEGGLTVKADVKSNTIPFSGWAKIKRSAFGFQSSARFDVDSKDLSKVGVDLAILGGPTGTGLLVSGSVDTDQGIVALDNVKLSQNVDSLGGVWSVVPSYNLGSQKGNVKLAYGTSGVSVSIDADMDQQKLTVAKGFGANVIAPSITNQGDVEVQFTRQLPTGSVVATVKSNESLNVKWSDGKWVANLKAPLGRDFAKEARVTLSCTGVNL
;
A
#
# COMPACT_ATOMS: atom_id res chain seq x y z
N MET A 1 -11.98 7.53 27.03
CA MET A 1 -13.27 8.27 26.74
C MET A 1 -13.08 9.74 26.27
N LYS A 2 -12.07 10.48 26.75
CA LYS A 2 -11.90 11.94 26.45
C LYS A 2 -11.53 12.28 24.99
N LEU A 3 -10.91 11.36 24.24
CA LEU A 3 -10.54 11.53 22.82
C LEU A 3 -11.59 11.01 21.82
N LEU A 4 -12.53 10.19 22.29
CA LEU A 4 -13.61 9.65 21.46
C LEU A 4 -14.60 10.75 21.04
N ILE A 5 -14.88 11.70 21.96
CA ILE A 5 -15.79 12.82 21.74
C ILE A 5 -15.28 13.78 20.65
N PRO A 6 -14.02 14.25 20.66
CA PRO A 6 -13.51 15.10 19.57
C PRO A 6 -13.39 14.35 18.23
N PHE A 7 -13.08 13.05 18.23
CA PHE A 7 -13.10 12.23 17.00
C PHE A 7 -14.51 12.10 16.41
N LEU A 8 -15.50 11.80 17.25
CA LEU A 8 -16.91 11.75 16.85
C LEU A 8 -17.43 13.11 16.39
N SER A 9 -16.96 14.21 17.00
CA SER A 9 -17.26 15.57 16.55
C SER A 9 -16.67 15.87 15.17
N LEU A 10 -15.44 15.42 14.89
CA LEU A 10 -14.78 15.63 13.59
C LEU A 10 -15.41 14.79 12.48
N CYS A 11 -15.74 13.53 12.78
CA CYS A 11 -16.59 12.70 11.91
C CYS A 11 -17.97 13.35 11.71
N GLY A 12 -18.56 13.90 12.77
CA GLY A 12 -19.85 14.59 12.71
C GLY A 12 -19.84 15.82 11.80
N THR A 13 -18.75 16.60 11.77
CA THR A 13 -18.60 17.74 10.86
C THR A 13 -18.40 17.33 9.41
N ALA A 14 -17.67 16.23 9.14
CA ALA A 14 -17.52 15.71 7.78
C ALA A 14 -18.82 15.07 7.26
N LEU A 15 -19.63 14.47 8.14
CA LEU A 15 -20.90 13.81 7.82
C LEU A 15 -22.09 14.77 7.67
N ALA A 16 -21.88 16.09 7.58
CA ALA A 16 -22.98 17.03 7.36
C ALA A 16 -23.56 16.99 5.92
N GLY A 17 -22.89 16.30 4.98
CA GLY A 17 -23.29 16.18 3.56
C GLY A 17 -23.33 14.74 3.02
N VAL A 18 -23.66 13.75 3.86
CA VAL A 18 -23.47 12.31 3.56
C VAL A 18 -24.14 11.88 2.24
N SER A 19 -23.34 11.29 1.35
CA SER A 19 -23.83 10.46 0.25
C SER A 19 -24.49 9.18 0.80
N ARG A 20 -25.29 8.49 -0.01
CA ARG A 20 -25.89 7.21 0.40
C ARG A 20 -24.77 6.20 0.76
N PRO A 21 -24.91 5.40 1.84
CA PRO A 21 -23.91 4.41 2.19
C PRO A 21 -23.70 3.38 1.09
N GLU A 22 -22.46 2.96 0.91
CA GLU A 22 -22.15 1.77 0.14
C GLU A 22 -22.34 0.54 1.03
N VAL A 23 -23.19 -0.38 0.57
CA VAL A 23 -23.47 -1.63 1.27
C VAL A 23 -22.83 -2.76 0.47
N SER A 24 -21.98 -3.56 1.11
CA SER A 24 -21.43 -4.77 0.52
C SER A 24 -21.72 -5.98 1.41
N VAL A 25 -22.11 -7.08 0.78
CA VAL A 25 -22.39 -8.34 1.47
C VAL A 25 -21.41 -9.38 0.92
N LEU A 26 -20.50 -9.84 1.77
CA LEU A 26 -19.66 -10.99 1.43
C LEU A 26 -20.43 -12.27 1.75
N LEU A 27 -20.63 -13.11 0.74
CA LEU A 27 -21.16 -14.45 0.87
C LEU A 27 -20.01 -15.43 0.67
N ASN A 28 -19.65 -16.18 1.72
CA ASN A 28 -18.68 -17.26 1.59
C ASN A 28 -19.44 -18.59 1.44
N ALA A 29 -19.44 -19.16 0.24
CA ALA A 29 -19.93 -20.51 -0.02
C ALA A 29 -18.76 -21.48 0.16
N GLY A 30 -18.71 -22.17 1.29
CA GLY A 30 -17.65 -23.13 1.61
C GLY A 30 -18.20 -24.56 1.67
N GLY A 31 -17.55 -25.48 0.95
CA GLY A 31 -17.72 -26.93 1.14
C GLY A 31 -18.59 -27.67 0.13
N ALA A 32 -18.54 -29.01 0.20
CA ALA A 32 -19.27 -29.95 -0.66
C ALA A 32 -20.79 -30.02 -0.36
N GLU A 33 -21.24 -29.33 0.69
CA GLU A 33 -22.63 -29.15 1.06
C GLU A 33 -22.97 -27.65 0.94
N PRO A 34 -24.16 -27.27 0.44
CA PRO A 34 -24.53 -25.87 0.29
C PRO A 34 -24.88 -25.24 1.65
N SER A 35 -23.86 -24.92 2.47
CA SER A 35 -24.03 -24.05 3.65
C SER A 35 -23.61 -22.62 3.33
N ILE A 36 -24.50 -21.66 3.60
CA ILE A 36 -24.14 -20.23 3.68
C ILE A 36 -23.45 -20.04 5.03
N ASP A 37 -22.20 -20.45 5.14
CA ASP A 37 -21.56 -20.61 6.45
C ASP A 37 -21.16 -19.26 7.09
N ILE A 38 -21.02 -18.20 6.30
CA ILE A 38 -20.68 -16.85 6.75
C ILE A 38 -21.32 -15.79 5.83
N ILE A 39 -22.28 -15.03 6.37
CA ILE A 39 -22.73 -13.73 5.83
C ILE A 39 -22.03 -12.65 6.66
N GLN A 40 -21.15 -11.88 6.03
CA GLN A 40 -20.50 -10.72 6.67
C GLN A 40 -20.94 -9.45 5.94
N PRO A 41 -22.08 -8.85 6.33
CA PRO A 41 -22.48 -7.57 5.75
C PRO A 41 -21.53 -6.49 6.29
N SER A 42 -21.10 -5.61 5.39
CA SER A 42 -20.38 -4.41 5.75
C SER A 42 -21.03 -3.19 5.12
N VAL A 43 -21.10 -2.12 5.91
CA VAL A 43 -21.64 -0.84 5.48
C VAL A 43 -20.55 0.21 5.62
N TYR A 44 -20.34 0.97 4.56
CA TYR A 44 -19.39 2.05 4.50
C TYR A 44 -20.10 3.38 4.29
N TRP A 45 -19.75 4.36 5.11
CA TRP A 45 -20.07 5.76 4.92
C TRP A 45 -18.78 6.54 4.74
N GLY A 46 -18.75 7.42 3.75
CA GLY A 46 -17.65 8.34 3.52
C GLY A 46 -18.21 9.73 3.23
N ALA A 47 -17.51 10.77 3.67
CA ALA A 47 -17.85 12.13 3.34
C ALA A 47 -16.60 13.00 3.26
N SER A 48 -16.71 14.09 2.51
CA SER A 48 -15.67 15.08 2.33
C SER A 48 -16.30 16.46 2.25
N ASP A 49 -15.66 17.45 2.85
CA ASP A 49 -16.09 18.84 2.82
C ASP A 49 -14.87 19.77 2.88
N THR A 50 -15.07 21.06 2.62
CA THR A 50 -14.03 22.09 2.75
C THR A 50 -14.48 23.12 3.79
N ILE A 51 -13.72 23.27 4.87
CA ILE A 51 -13.98 24.22 5.95
C ILE A 51 -12.89 25.30 5.94
N GLY A 52 -13.22 26.47 5.40
CA GLY A 52 -12.24 27.54 5.20
C GLY A 52 -11.15 27.10 4.21
N ASP A 53 -9.89 27.13 4.65
CA ASP A 53 -8.72 26.71 3.84
C ASP A 53 -8.42 25.20 3.96
N PHE A 54 -9.25 24.43 4.65
CA PHE A 54 -8.98 23.03 4.98
C PHE A 54 -9.95 22.10 4.26
N ASP A 55 -9.42 21.06 3.63
CA ASP A 55 -10.23 19.94 3.13
C ASP A 55 -10.31 18.88 4.23
N VAL A 56 -11.52 18.46 4.57
CA VAL A 56 -11.79 17.47 5.61
C VAL A 56 -12.46 16.26 4.96
N GLU A 57 -11.97 15.07 5.29
CA GLU A 57 -12.50 13.80 4.81
C GLU A 57 -12.71 12.88 6.00
N GLY A 58 -13.71 12.02 5.93
CA GLY A 58 -13.96 11.01 6.95
C GLY A 58 -14.62 9.79 6.39
N GLY A 59 -14.45 8.66 7.08
CA GLY A 59 -15.12 7.42 6.74
C GLY A 59 -15.39 6.55 7.96
N LEU A 60 -16.48 5.82 7.90
CA LEU A 60 -16.89 4.84 8.91
C LEU A 60 -17.22 3.54 8.19
N THR A 61 -16.59 2.45 8.61
CA THR A 61 -16.93 1.10 8.19
C THR A 61 -17.51 0.35 9.38
N VAL A 62 -18.67 -0.26 9.19
CA VAL A 62 -19.29 -1.15 10.17
C VAL A 62 -19.35 -2.54 9.56
N LYS A 63 -18.89 -3.55 10.29
CA LYS A 63 -18.96 -4.95 9.88
C LYS A 63 -19.82 -5.69 10.89
N ALA A 64 -20.92 -6.30 10.45
CA ALA A 64 -21.65 -7.19 11.32
C ALA A 64 -21.03 -8.59 11.23
N ASP A 65 -20.81 -9.20 12.38
CA ASP A 65 -20.58 -10.64 12.46
C ASP A 65 -21.82 -11.24 13.09
N VAL A 66 -22.57 -12.03 12.32
CA VAL A 66 -23.84 -12.65 12.74
C VAL A 66 -23.63 -13.64 13.90
N LYS A 67 -22.39 -14.07 14.15
CA LYS A 67 -22.02 -14.94 15.27
C LYS A 67 -21.49 -14.17 16.50
N SER A 68 -21.34 -12.84 16.42
CA SER A 68 -20.86 -11.98 17.51
C SER A 68 -21.97 -11.13 18.12
N ASN A 69 -21.92 -10.93 19.44
CA ASN A 69 -22.80 -10.00 20.16
C ASN A 69 -22.32 -8.54 20.07
N THR A 70 -21.21 -8.27 19.37
CA THR A 70 -20.66 -6.93 19.17
C THR A 70 -20.61 -6.60 17.68
N ILE A 71 -20.87 -5.34 17.36
CA ILE A 71 -20.79 -4.82 15.99
C ILE A 71 -19.47 -4.04 15.86
N PRO A 72 -18.40 -4.66 15.34
CA PRO A 72 -17.15 -3.95 15.15
C PRO A 72 -17.29 -2.84 14.09
N PHE A 73 -16.67 -1.71 14.38
CA PHE A 73 -16.51 -0.60 13.46
C PHE A 73 -15.04 -0.15 13.37
N SER A 74 -14.69 0.44 12.25
CA SER A 74 -13.47 1.22 12.09
C SER A 74 -13.80 2.57 11.49
N GLY A 75 -13.19 3.63 12.02
CA GLY A 75 -13.42 4.99 11.58
C GLY A 75 -12.10 5.66 11.24
N TRP A 76 -12.15 6.63 10.35
CA TRP A 76 -11.03 7.51 10.10
C TRP A 76 -11.50 8.92 9.77
N ALA A 77 -10.65 9.89 10.07
CA ALA A 77 -10.84 11.28 9.69
C ALA A 77 -9.50 11.86 9.24
N LYS A 78 -9.52 12.71 8.23
CA LYS A 78 -8.34 13.36 7.66
C LYS A 78 -8.63 14.82 7.42
N ILE A 79 -7.73 15.68 7.86
CA ILE A 79 -7.72 17.11 7.55
C ILE A 79 -6.51 17.36 6.67
N LYS A 80 -6.70 18.10 5.58
CA LYS A 80 -5.66 18.49 4.63
C LYS A 80 -5.67 20.01 4.48
N ARG A 81 -4.50 20.57 4.18
CA ARG A 81 -4.36 21.97 3.78
C ARG A 81 -3.28 22.08 2.73
N SER A 82 -3.55 22.84 1.69
CA SER A 82 -2.53 23.24 0.71
C SER A 82 -2.20 24.71 0.91
N ALA A 83 -0.97 25.02 1.31
CA ALA A 83 -0.53 26.39 1.53
C ALA A 83 0.96 26.53 1.20
N PHE A 84 1.33 27.63 0.53
CA PHE A 84 2.72 27.96 0.20
C PHE A 84 3.48 26.84 -0.56
N GLY A 85 2.76 26.07 -1.39
CA GLY A 85 3.32 24.94 -2.15
C GLY A 85 3.48 23.64 -1.35
N PHE A 86 3.17 23.65 -0.05
CA PHE A 86 3.12 22.46 0.79
C PHE A 86 1.69 21.95 0.91
N GLN A 87 1.53 20.63 0.95
CA GLN A 87 0.30 19.92 1.30
C GLN A 87 0.50 19.27 2.65
N SER A 88 -0.07 19.85 3.71
CA SER A 88 -0.06 19.24 5.04
C SER A 88 -1.33 18.43 5.25
N SER A 89 -1.23 17.34 6.02
CA SER A 89 -2.41 16.61 6.45
C SER A 89 -2.20 15.92 7.80
N ALA A 90 -3.29 15.82 8.56
CA ALA A 90 -3.37 15.00 9.76
C ALA A 90 -4.50 13.98 9.57
N ARG A 91 -4.22 12.70 9.78
CA ARG A 91 -5.18 11.62 9.73
C ARG A 91 -5.25 10.93 11.08
N PHE A 92 -6.45 10.56 11.48
CA PHE A 92 -6.75 9.84 12.70
C PHE A 92 -7.54 8.58 12.34
N ASP A 93 -7.18 7.45 12.92
CA ASP A 93 -7.82 6.16 12.69
C ASP A 93 -8.21 5.52 14.03
N VAL A 94 -9.41 4.93 14.10
CA VAL A 94 -9.93 4.25 15.29
C VAL A 94 -10.47 2.89 14.90
N ASP A 95 -10.19 1.88 15.71
CA ASP A 95 -10.78 0.54 15.58
C ASP A 95 -11.51 0.18 16.88
N SER A 96 -12.78 -0.18 16.78
CA SER A 96 -13.60 -0.66 17.90
C SER A 96 -13.02 -1.85 18.66
N LYS A 97 -12.14 -2.63 18.03
CA LYS A 97 -11.43 -3.74 18.68
C LYS A 97 -10.41 -3.28 19.71
N ASP A 98 -9.88 -2.06 19.54
CA ASP A 98 -8.93 -1.45 20.45
C ASP A 98 -9.19 0.06 20.57
N LEU A 99 -10.25 0.42 21.31
CA LEU A 99 -10.59 1.81 21.59
C LEU A 99 -9.60 2.50 22.55
N SER A 100 -8.67 1.75 23.15
CA SER A 100 -7.60 2.34 23.94
C SER A 100 -6.59 3.07 23.05
N LYS A 101 -6.59 2.84 21.73
CA LYS A 101 -5.65 3.45 20.80
C LYS A 101 -6.33 4.21 19.66
N VAL A 102 -5.73 5.34 19.31
CA VAL A 102 -6.06 6.11 18.10
C VAL A 102 -4.81 6.20 17.26
N GLY A 103 -4.85 5.68 16.03
CA GLY A 103 -3.76 5.87 15.05
C GLY A 103 -3.70 7.32 14.60
N VAL A 104 -2.50 7.85 14.40
CA VAL A 104 -2.26 9.23 13.95
C VAL A 104 -1.20 9.22 12.86
N ASP A 105 -1.52 9.80 11.71
CA ASP A 105 -0.56 10.12 10.66
C ASP A 105 -0.49 11.63 10.43
N LEU A 106 0.70 12.20 10.47
CA LEU A 106 0.98 13.57 10.09
C LEU A 106 1.85 13.55 8.83
N ALA A 107 1.41 14.24 7.79
CA ALA A 107 2.15 14.33 6.54
C ALA A 107 2.33 15.79 6.13
N ILE A 108 3.49 16.09 5.57
CA ILE A 108 3.76 17.29 4.79
C ILE A 108 4.33 16.77 3.47
N LEU A 109 3.65 17.04 2.36
CA LEU A 109 4.03 16.60 1.04
C LEU A 109 4.19 17.81 0.14
N GLY A 110 5.13 17.74 -0.79
CA GLY A 110 5.38 18.85 -1.70
C GLY A 110 6.07 20.03 -1.02
N GLY A 111 6.37 21.04 -1.83
CA GLY A 111 7.20 22.17 -1.49
C GLY A 111 8.09 22.53 -2.68
N PRO A 112 8.77 23.69 -2.68
CA PRO A 112 9.59 24.14 -3.81
C PRO A 112 10.68 23.13 -4.20
N THR A 113 11.09 22.29 -3.26
CA THR A 113 12.17 21.31 -3.39
C THR A 113 11.66 19.87 -3.52
N GLY A 114 10.36 19.61 -3.59
CA GLY A 114 9.84 18.23 -3.67
C GLY A 114 10.11 17.37 -2.42
N THR A 115 10.27 18.00 -1.26
CA THR A 115 10.45 17.34 0.04
C THR A 115 9.12 16.84 0.59
N GLY A 116 9.15 15.75 1.34
CA GLY A 116 8.02 15.25 2.09
C GLY A 116 8.45 14.65 3.42
N LEU A 117 7.55 14.70 4.40
CA LEU A 117 7.68 14.12 5.72
C LEU A 117 6.38 13.39 6.04
N LEU A 118 6.47 12.16 6.50
CA LEU A 118 5.38 11.39 7.05
C LEU A 118 5.79 10.89 8.43
N VAL A 119 4.93 11.11 9.40
CA VAL A 119 5.11 10.71 10.78
C VAL A 119 3.87 9.94 11.19
N SER A 120 4.04 8.69 11.61
CA SER A 120 2.96 7.81 12.04
C SER A 120 3.16 7.45 13.50
N GLY A 121 2.06 7.34 14.24
CA GLY A 121 2.05 7.05 15.66
C GLY A 121 0.68 6.61 16.15
N SER A 122 0.55 6.53 17.47
CA SER A 122 -0.71 6.27 18.12
C SER A 122 -0.85 7.05 19.42
N VAL A 123 -2.09 7.27 19.85
CA VAL A 123 -2.41 7.88 21.15
C VAL A 123 -3.10 6.83 21.99
N ASP A 124 -2.51 6.52 23.15
CA ASP A 124 -3.17 5.78 24.22
C ASP A 124 -4.20 6.71 24.87
N THR A 125 -5.49 6.39 24.73
CA THR A 125 -6.58 7.24 25.19
C THR A 125 -6.88 7.11 26.68
N ASP A 126 -6.35 6.08 27.33
CA ASP A 126 -6.51 5.85 28.76
C ASP A 126 -5.43 6.60 29.54
N GLN A 127 -4.20 6.60 29.02
CA GLN A 127 -3.05 7.28 29.62
C GLN A 127 -2.79 8.68 29.04
N GLY A 128 -3.37 9.00 27.87
CA GLY A 128 -3.12 10.26 27.16
C GLY A 128 -1.69 10.34 26.59
N ILE A 129 -1.02 9.20 26.42
CA ILE A 129 0.36 9.14 25.93
C ILE A 129 0.36 9.06 24.40
N VAL A 130 1.20 9.87 23.77
CA VAL A 130 1.46 9.79 22.33
C VAL A 130 2.70 8.94 22.11
N ALA A 131 2.52 7.83 21.40
CA ALA A 131 3.60 7.00 20.91
C ALA A 131 3.90 7.32 19.44
N LEU A 132 5.19 7.43 19.12
CA LEU A 132 5.66 7.62 17.75
C LEU A 132 6.12 6.27 17.21
N ASP A 133 5.57 5.85 16.07
CA ASP A 133 5.81 4.51 15.52
C ASP A 133 6.80 4.55 14.35
N ASN A 134 6.64 5.51 13.45
CA ASN A 134 7.45 5.59 12.25
C ASN A 134 7.65 7.03 11.77
N VAL A 135 8.86 7.34 11.30
CA VAL A 135 9.18 8.59 10.63
C VAL A 135 9.72 8.26 9.25
N LYS A 136 9.24 8.95 8.21
CA LYS A 136 9.67 8.78 6.82
C LYS A 136 9.85 10.14 6.18
N LEU A 137 11.01 10.36 5.58
CA LEU A 137 11.28 11.53 4.74
C LEU A 137 11.23 11.09 3.28
N SER A 138 10.90 12.00 2.38
CA SER A 138 11.13 11.85 0.94
C SER A 138 11.74 13.12 0.39
N GLN A 139 12.71 13.00 -0.49
CA GLN A 139 13.31 14.13 -1.19
C GLN A 139 13.49 13.74 -2.65
N ASN A 140 12.90 14.54 -3.55
CA ASN A 140 13.20 14.45 -4.96
C ASN A 140 14.16 15.58 -5.36
N VAL A 141 15.13 15.30 -6.22
CA VAL A 141 16.09 16.28 -6.74
C VAL A 141 16.28 16.05 -8.22
N ASP A 142 15.92 17.04 -9.03
CA ASP A 142 16.19 17.04 -10.46
C ASP A 142 17.66 17.36 -10.69
N SER A 143 18.41 16.43 -11.29
CA SER A 143 19.79 16.68 -11.69
C SER A 143 20.22 15.73 -12.80
N LEU A 144 21.22 16.14 -13.59
CA LEU A 144 21.83 15.32 -14.65
C LEU A 144 20.84 14.77 -15.69
N GLY A 145 19.72 15.47 -15.94
CA GLY A 145 18.69 15.02 -16.89
C GLY A 145 17.83 13.86 -16.36
N GLY A 146 17.82 13.65 -15.04
CA GLY A 146 16.99 12.68 -14.35
C GLY A 146 16.54 13.19 -12.98
N VAL A 147 15.92 12.29 -12.21
CA VAL A 147 15.40 12.58 -10.87
C VAL A 147 16.04 11.62 -9.88
N TRP A 148 16.67 12.17 -8.84
CA TRP A 148 17.04 11.44 -7.64
C TRP A 148 15.88 11.44 -6.66
N SER A 149 15.61 10.30 -6.03
CA SER A 149 14.64 10.13 -4.95
C SER A 149 15.33 9.49 -3.75
N VAL A 150 15.33 10.16 -2.61
CA VAL A 150 15.88 9.66 -1.34
C VAL A 150 14.75 9.54 -0.34
N VAL A 151 14.52 8.35 0.19
CA VAL A 151 13.40 8.05 1.09
C VAL A 151 13.91 7.25 2.30
N PRO A 152 14.48 7.92 3.31
CA PRO A 152 14.81 7.27 4.57
C PRO A 152 13.53 7.12 5.42
N SER A 153 13.48 6.04 6.18
CA SER A 153 12.44 5.76 7.17
C SER A 153 13.03 5.10 8.39
N TYR A 154 12.42 5.32 9.55
CA TYR A 154 12.83 4.71 10.81
C TYR A 154 11.58 4.26 11.57
N ASN A 155 11.51 2.97 11.86
CA ASN A 155 10.50 2.40 12.74
C ASN A 155 11.04 2.40 14.17
N LEU A 156 10.39 3.14 15.05
CA LEU A 156 10.82 3.31 16.44
C LEU A 156 10.55 2.07 17.28
N GLY A 157 9.45 1.35 17.02
CA GLY A 157 9.09 0.14 17.75
C GLY A 157 10.08 -1.00 17.52
N SER A 158 10.47 -1.23 16.26
CA SER A 158 11.46 -2.24 15.91
C SER A 158 12.91 -1.73 15.93
N GLN A 159 13.11 -0.42 16.15
CA GLN A 159 14.40 0.26 16.08
C GLN A 159 15.16 -0.03 14.77
N LYS A 160 14.42 -0.09 13.65
CA LYS A 160 15.00 -0.42 12.33
C LYS A 160 14.93 0.79 11.41
N GLY A 161 16.08 1.17 10.86
CA GLY A 161 16.20 2.18 9.82
C GLY A 161 16.26 1.55 8.42
N ASN A 162 15.57 2.18 7.47
CA ASN A 162 15.59 1.79 6.06
C ASN A 162 15.83 3.03 5.21
N VAL A 163 16.52 2.88 4.08
CA VAL A 163 16.74 3.93 3.09
C VAL A 163 16.45 3.38 1.71
N LYS A 164 15.60 4.07 0.96
CA LYS A 164 15.44 3.85 -0.48
C LYS A 164 16.08 4.99 -1.23
N LEU A 165 17.06 4.68 -2.07
CA LEU A 165 17.65 5.61 -3.02
C LEU A 165 17.25 5.19 -4.41
N ALA A 166 16.80 6.12 -5.25
CA ALA A 166 16.55 5.85 -6.65
C ALA A 166 17.05 7.00 -7.51
N TYR A 167 17.50 6.68 -8.71
CA TYR A 167 17.79 7.63 -9.79
C TYR A 167 17.12 7.14 -11.05
N GLY A 168 16.43 8.01 -11.77
CA GLY A 168 15.79 7.68 -13.03
C GLY A 168 16.00 8.76 -14.09
N THR A 169 16.31 8.33 -15.31
CA THR A 169 16.32 9.17 -16.52
C THR A 169 15.54 8.47 -17.64
N SER A 170 15.48 9.08 -18.83
CA SER A 170 14.79 8.51 -19.99
C SER A 170 15.43 7.19 -20.43
N GLY A 171 14.88 6.08 -19.93
CA GLY A 171 15.24 4.71 -20.31
C GLY A 171 16.24 4.00 -19.39
N VAL A 172 16.72 4.63 -18.31
CA VAL A 172 17.57 3.96 -17.30
C VAL A 172 17.13 4.37 -15.91
N SER A 173 17.07 3.40 -14.99
CA SER A 173 16.90 3.68 -13.57
C SER A 173 17.82 2.82 -12.71
N VAL A 174 18.23 3.36 -11.58
CA VAL A 174 19.00 2.66 -10.55
C VAL A 174 18.23 2.81 -9.25
N SER A 175 18.06 1.73 -8.48
CA SER A 175 17.50 1.80 -7.14
C SER A 175 18.32 0.97 -6.15
N ILE A 176 18.44 1.49 -4.94
CA ILE A 176 19.02 0.81 -3.79
C ILE A 176 17.95 0.80 -2.72
N ASP A 177 17.47 -0.39 -2.40
CA ASP A 177 16.66 -0.62 -1.21
C ASP A 177 17.60 -1.16 -0.13
N ALA A 178 17.87 -0.36 0.90
CA ALA A 178 18.67 -0.77 2.05
C ALA A 178 17.79 -0.77 3.28
N ASP A 179 17.36 -1.96 3.71
CA ASP A 179 16.85 -2.17 5.06
C ASP A 179 17.94 -2.84 5.93
N MET A 180 17.75 -2.91 7.25
CA MET A 180 18.78 -3.47 8.14
C MET A 180 19.06 -4.96 7.89
N ASP A 181 18.11 -5.69 7.27
CA ASP A 181 18.19 -7.14 7.13
C ASP A 181 18.66 -7.54 5.71
N GLN A 182 18.36 -6.71 4.70
CA GLN A 182 18.60 -6.95 3.30
C GLN A 182 18.88 -5.64 2.56
N GLN A 183 19.88 -5.68 1.69
CA GLN A 183 20.16 -4.59 0.76
C GLN A 183 20.06 -5.12 -0.65
N LYS A 184 19.38 -4.40 -1.54
CA LYS A 184 19.19 -4.78 -2.94
C LYS A 184 19.51 -3.60 -3.85
N LEU A 185 20.50 -3.77 -4.71
CA LEU A 185 20.77 -2.86 -5.83
C LEU A 185 20.04 -3.39 -7.06
N THR A 186 19.31 -2.52 -7.75
CA THR A 186 18.66 -2.83 -9.04
C THR A 186 19.06 -1.79 -10.08
N VAL A 187 19.41 -2.23 -11.27
CA VAL A 187 19.67 -1.36 -12.43
C VAL A 187 18.74 -1.78 -13.54
N ALA A 188 17.84 -0.91 -13.96
CA ALA A 188 16.91 -1.17 -15.03
C ALA A 188 17.24 -0.34 -16.28
N LYS A 189 17.10 -0.95 -17.46
CA LYS A 189 17.23 -0.28 -18.75
C LYS A 189 16.06 -0.65 -19.66
N GLY A 190 15.39 0.36 -20.17
CA GLY A 190 14.35 0.26 -21.19
C GLY A 190 14.94 0.29 -22.60
N PHE A 191 14.34 -0.48 -23.51
CA PHE A 191 14.63 -0.48 -24.94
C PHE A 191 13.35 -0.79 -25.73
N GLY A 192 12.68 0.28 -26.18
CA GLY A 192 11.35 0.21 -26.76
C GLY A 192 10.31 -0.22 -25.71
N ALA A 193 9.52 -1.24 -26.03
CA ALA A 193 8.51 -1.79 -25.13
C ALA A 193 9.07 -2.74 -24.05
N ASN A 194 10.39 -2.95 -24.02
CA ASN A 194 11.04 -3.91 -23.14
C ASN A 194 11.85 -3.21 -22.05
N VAL A 195 11.98 -3.85 -20.90
CA VAL A 195 12.82 -3.43 -19.78
C VAL A 195 13.56 -4.65 -19.24
N ILE A 196 14.86 -4.52 -19.02
CA ILE A 196 15.67 -5.50 -18.27
C ILE A 196 16.13 -4.83 -16.98
N ALA A 197 15.93 -5.51 -15.85
CA ALA A 197 16.26 -5.04 -14.52
C ALA A 197 16.98 -6.15 -13.71
N PRO A 198 18.30 -6.32 -13.89
CA PRO A 198 19.14 -7.07 -12.96
C PRO A 198 19.17 -6.42 -11.58
N SER A 199 19.30 -7.27 -10.58
CA SER A 199 19.48 -6.88 -9.20
C SER A 199 20.37 -7.86 -8.45
N ILE A 200 21.04 -7.35 -7.42
CA ILE A 200 21.93 -8.12 -6.55
C ILE A 200 21.67 -7.75 -5.09
N THR A 201 21.64 -8.75 -4.22
CA THR A 201 21.53 -8.54 -2.76
C THR A 201 22.90 -8.41 -2.10
N ASN A 202 22.96 -7.90 -0.87
CA ASN A 202 24.17 -7.95 -0.04
C ASN A 202 24.66 -9.38 0.27
N GLN A 203 23.82 -10.40 0.09
CA GLN A 203 24.17 -11.82 0.21
C GLN A 203 24.76 -12.38 -1.10
N GLY A 204 24.75 -11.62 -2.18
CA GLY A 204 25.21 -12.04 -3.50
C GLY A 204 24.15 -12.73 -4.35
N ASP A 205 22.89 -12.77 -3.90
CA ASP A 205 21.80 -13.34 -4.68
C ASP A 205 21.49 -12.44 -5.88
N VAL A 206 21.49 -13.02 -7.07
CA VAL A 206 21.25 -12.31 -8.33
C VAL A 206 19.88 -12.66 -8.88
N GLU A 207 19.11 -11.63 -9.21
CA GLU A 207 17.81 -11.74 -9.87
C GLU A 207 17.78 -10.86 -11.11
N VAL A 208 17.28 -11.37 -12.23
CA VAL A 208 17.03 -10.59 -13.44
C VAL A 208 15.55 -10.60 -13.74
N GLN A 209 14.94 -9.42 -13.76
CA GLN A 209 13.59 -9.24 -14.28
C GLN A 209 13.65 -8.73 -15.73
N PHE A 210 12.86 -9.34 -16.59
CA PHE A 210 12.54 -8.86 -17.92
C PHE A 210 11.05 -8.54 -17.98
N THR A 211 10.72 -7.35 -18.45
CA THR A 211 9.34 -6.92 -18.67
C THR A 211 9.18 -6.51 -20.12
N ARG A 212 8.14 -7.01 -20.79
CA ARG A 212 7.70 -6.54 -22.10
C ARG A 212 6.27 -6.06 -22.01
N GLN A 213 6.04 -4.81 -22.37
CA GLN A 213 4.70 -4.28 -22.56
C GLN A 213 4.11 -4.78 -23.87
N LEU A 214 2.85 -5.19 -23.81
CA LEU A 214 2.03 -5.59 -24.94
C LEU A 214 0.88 -4.59 -25.10
N PRO A 215 0.21 -4.51 -26.27
CA PRO A 215 -0.90 -3.58 -26.48
C PRO A 215 -2.02 -3.68 -25.43
N THR A 216 -2.26 -4.88 -24.93
CA THR A 216 -3.38 -5.24 -24.04
C THR A 216 -2.91 -5.85 -22.72
N GLY A 217 -1.60 -5.81 -22.42
CA GLY A 217 -1.06 -6.40 -21.20
C GLY A 217 0.46 -6.41 -21.15
N SER A 218 1.07 -7.45 -20.56
CA SER A 218 2.52 -7.52 -20.39
C SER A 218 3.02 -8.95 -20.16
N VAL A 219 4.30 -9.17 -20.42
CA VAL A 219 5.04 -10.36 -19.98
C VAL A 219 6.08 -9.90 -18.98
N VAL A 220 6.08 -10.49 -17.80
CA VAL A 220 7.10 -10.28 -16.76
C VAL A 220 7.75 -11.62 -16.46
N ALA A 221 9.03 -11.76 -16.78
CA ALA A 221 9.84 -12.92 -16.43
C ALA A 221 10.86 -12.52 -15.37
N THR A 222 10.94 -13.27 -14.27
CA THR A 222 11.92 -13.08 -13.22
C THR A 222 12.71 -14.36 -13.05
N VAL A 223 14.03 -14.26 -13.26
CA VAL A 223 14.99 -15.34 -13.05
C VAL A 223 15.73 -15.04 -11.76
N LYS A 224 15.62 -15.92 -10.78
CA LYS A 224 16.45 -15.92 -9.56
C LYS A 224 17.51 -16.98 -9.69
N SER A 225 18.78 -16.58 -9.63
CA SER A 225 19.91 -17.49 -9.82
C SER A 225 19.80 -18.70 -8.89
N ASN A 226 19.97 -19.91 -9.45
CA ASN A 226 19.91 -21.19 -8.73
C ASN A 226 18.60 -21.50 -7.97
N GLU A 227 17.55 -20.70 -8.15
CA GLU A 227 16.27 -20.90 -7.47
C GLU A 227 15.15 -21.20 -8.45
N SER A 228 14.74 -20.19 -9.24
CA SER A 228 13.51 -20.31 -10.02
C SER A 228 13.44 -19.35 -11.20
N LEU A 229 12.66 -19.76 -12.19
CA LEU A 229 12.09 -18.93 -13.23
C LEU A 229 10.60 -18.75 -12.93
N ASN A 230 10.17 -17.49 -12.85
CA ASN A 230 8.76 -17.12 -12.76
C ASN A 230 8.40 -16.29 -13.98
N VAL A 231 7.33 -16.65 -14.69
CA VAL A 231 6.83 -15.88 -15.83
C VAL A 231 5.35 -15.60 -15.61
N LYS A 232 4.99 -14.32 -15.59
CA LYS A 232 3.60 -13.87 -15.63
C LYS A 232 3.33 -13.24 -16.98
N TRP A 233 2.34 -13.75 -17.68
CA TRP A 233 1.80 -13.15 -18.89
C TRP A 233 0.38 -12.68 -18.60
N SER A 234 0.10 -11.42 -18.90
CA SER A 234 -1.26 -10.88 -18.92
C SER A 234 -1.58 -10.32 -20.29
N ASP A 235 -2.76 -10.62 -20.79
CA ASP A 235 -3.28 -10.13 -22.06
C ASP A 235 -4.80 -9.97 -21.98
N GLY A 236 -5.25 -8.73 -21.83
CA GLY A 236 -6.65 -8.40 -21.58
C GLY A 236 -7.16 -9.08 -20.31
N LYS A 237 -8.10 -10.01 -20.49
CA LYS A 237 -8.73 -10.80 -19.41
C LYS A 237 -7.92 -12.03 -19.01
N TRP A 238 -6.94 -12.43 -19.82
CA TRP A 238 -6.16 -13.64 -19.61
C TRP A 238 -4.93 -13.37 -18.77
N VAL A 239 -4.66 -14.27 -17.83
CA VAL A 239 -3.42 -14.29 -17.04
C VAL A 239 -2.89 -15.72 -17.01
N ALA A 240 -1.64 -15.90 -17.45
CA ALA A 240 -0.88 -17.12 -17.27
C ALA A 240 0.28 -16.88 -16.30
N ASN A 241 0.52 -17.84 -15.40
CA ASN A 241 1.66 -17.84 -14.50
C ASN A 241 2.40 -19.17 -14.66
N LEU A 242 3.67 -19.11 -15.01
CA LEU A 242 4.61 -20.22 -14.94
C LEU A 242 5.52 -19.99 -13.73
N LYS A 243 5.67 -21.00 -12.90
CA LYS A 243 6.70 -21.07 -11.85
C LYS A 243 7.45 -22.38 -12.00
N ALA A 244 8.75 -22.30 -12.18
CA ALA A 244 9.60 -23.47 -12.34
C ALA A 244 10.90 -23.31 -11.54
N PRO A 245 11.31 -24.33 -10.77
CA PRO A 245 12.63 -24.31 -10.13
C PRO A 245 13.72 -24.47 -11.20
N LEU A 246 14.87 -23.83 -10.98
CA LEU A 246 16.03 -23.99 -11.86
C LEU A 246 16.87 -25.19 -11.40
N GLY A 247 17.23 -26.09 -12.31
CA GLY A 247 18.02 -27.27 -12.01
C GLY A 247 17.57 -28.52 -12.78
N ARG A 248 18.05 -29.69 -12.35
CA ARG A 248 17.84 -30.97 -13.04
C ARG A 248 16.37 -31.43 -13.14
N ASP A 249 15.49 -30.87 -12.30
CA ASP A 249 14.07 -31.26 -12.25
C ASP A 249 13.11 -30.17 -12.76
N PHE A 250 13.62 -29.17 -13.51
CA PHE A 250 12.83 -28.07 -14.08
C PHE A 250 11.51 -28.53 -14.70
N ALA A 251 11.54 -29.56 -15.56
CA ALA A 251 10.36 -30.04 -16.28
C ALA A 251 9.36 -30.80 -15.38
N LYS A 252 9.80 -31.39 -14.27
CA LYS A 252 8.94 -32.17 -13.36
C LYS A 252 8.19 -31.29 -12.37
N GLU A 253 8.82 -30.20 -11.96
CA GLU A 253 8.32 -29.33 -10.89
C GLU A 253 7.74 -28.01 -11.40
N ALA A 254 7.85 -27.72 -12.70
CA ALA A 254 7.17 -26.60 -13.30
C ALA A 254 5.65 -26.67 -13.06
N ARG A 255 5.08 -25.52 -12.71
CA ARG A 255 3.64 -25.31 -12.51
C ARG A 255 3.19 -24.18 -13.41
N VAL A 256 2.15 -24.44 -14.19
CA VAL A 256 1.50 -23.45 -15.03
C VAL A 256 0.06 -23.29 -14.55
N THR A 257 -0.32 -22.06 -14.27
CA THR A 257 -1.70 -21.68 -13.94
C THR A 257 -2.21 -20.71 -14.98
N LEU A 258 -3.40 -20.97 -15.52
CA LEU A 258 -4.09 -20.12 -16.48
C LEU A 258 -5.42 -19.67 -15.86
N SER A 259 -5.71 -18.38 -15.94
CA SER A 259 -6.98 -17.81 -15.50
C SER A 259 -7.50 -16.79 -16.52
N CYS A 260 -8.82 -16.64 -16.57
CA CYS A 260 -9.53 -15.65 -17.37
C CYS A 260 -10.57 -14.97 -16.49
N THR A 261 -10.57 -13.64 -16.43
CA THR A 261 -11.57 -12.87 -15.66
C THR A 261 -12.70 -12.38 -16.55
N GLY A 262 -13.95 -12.55 -16.12
CA GLY A 262 -15.12 -12.04 -16.84
C GLY A 262 -15.66 -12.99 -17.93
N VAL A 263 -15.63 -14.29 -17.67
CA VAL A 263 -16.56 -15.26 -18.28
C VAL A 263 -17.86 -15.13 -17.48
N ASN A 264 -18.82 -14.34 -17.99
CA ASN A 264 -20.20 -14.54 -17.56
C ASN A 264 -20.62 -15.87 -18.21
N LEU A 265 -20.77 -16.92 -17.40
CA LEU A 265 -21.44 -18.15 -17.82
C LEU A 265 -22.93 -17.88 -18.01
#